data_AF-A0A8X6Y3H9-F1
#
_entry.id   AF-A0A8X6Y3H9-F1
#
_cell.length_a   1.000
_cell.length_b   1.000
_cell.length_c   1.000
_cell.angle_alpha   90.00
_cell.angle_beta   90.00
_cell.angle_gamma   90.00
#
_symmetry.space_group_name_H-M   'P 1'
#
loop_
_entity.id
_entity.type
_entity.pdbx_description
1 polymer ?
#
loop_
_entity_poly.entity_id
_entity_poly.type
_entity_poly.pdbx_seq_one_letter_code
_entity_poly.pdbx_strand_id
1 'polypeptide(L)'
;MNISPVLGYFVAGAVIGSHGFNLIHSAEAMDNLAEFGVVFLLFIIGLELTFERLIAMRIHVFGFGSLQVIVTMVAIWCIALAFGVNTNIATVIGGGLALSSTAIVLQVLQEKGSQASQVGRLSIAVLLMQDFAVVPLIVLVPLLAGNSEHSLISSLAGSLVQAAIALVLIFITGRLLLRPLFSVIAKMESNEIFISTTLLIVLGAAFITEQFHLSLALGAFVAGLLVAETEYRHSVEHAVLPFKDLFLGLFFMTVGLQLGGAALSLSGISESGVTSLKSRFRKGNYSMLKDLGSDKDE
;
A
#
# COMPACT_ATOMS: atom_id res chain seq x y z
N MET A 1 24.66 -9.24 1.42
CA MET A 1 24.39 -7.92 0.79
C MET A 1 23.46 -7.18 1.74
N ASN A 2 23.82 -5.99 2.24
CA ASN A 2 22.96 -5.16 3.11
C ASN A 2 21.87 -4.44 2.29
N ILE A 3 21.13 -5.19 1.48
CA ILE A 3 20.03 -4.65 0.68
C ILE A 3 18.75 -5.12 1.36
N SER A 4 17.83 -4.19 1.59
CA SER A 4 16.51 -4.51 2.13
C SER A 4 15.86 -5.62 1.27
N PRO A 5 15.24 -6.66 1.89
CA PRO A 5 14.51 -7.70 1.18
C PRO A 5 13.48 -7.15 0.18
N VAL A 6 12.90 -5.98 0.49
CA VAL A 6 11.96 -5.22 -0.33
C VAL A 6 12.56 -4.83 -1.68
N LEU A 7 13.78 -4.32 -1.69
CA LEU A 7 14.48 -3.98 -2.92
C LEU A 7 14.75 -5.24 -3.74
N GLY A 8 15.02 -6.36 -3.09
CA GLY A 8 15.20 -7.67 -3.73
C GLY A 8 13.95 -8.10 -4.48
N TYR A 9 12.78 -8.07 -3.82
CA TYR A 9 11.50 -8.41 -4.45
C TYR A 9 11.13 -7.45 -5.59
N PHE A 10 11.36 -6.15 -5.40
CA PHE A 10 11.14 -5.15 -6.45
C PHE A 10 11.99 -5.40 -7.70
N VAL A 11 13.29 -5.62 -7.52
CA VAL A 11 14.20 -5.93 -8.63
C VAL A 11 13.83 -7.26 -9.30
N ALA A 12 13.49 -8.28 -8.52
CA ALA A 12 13.01 -9.56 -9.06
C ALA A 12 11.75 -9.38 -9.91
N GLY A 13 10.79 -8.57 -9.45
CA GLY A 13 9.61 -8.18 -10.21
C GLY A 13 9.97 -7.50 -11.53
N ALA A 14 10.83 -6.47 -11.49
CA ALA A 14 11.28 -5.77 -12.69
C ALA A 14 11.96 -6.71 -13.71
N VAL A 15 12.70 -7.72 -13.24
CA VAL A 15 13.37 -8.72 -14.08
C VAL A 15 12.43 -9.80 -14.63
N ILE A 16 11.39 -10.20 -13.89
CA ILE A 16 10.46 -11.25 -14.31
C ILE A 16 9.35 -10.69 -15.22
N GLY A 17 9.04 -9.40 -15.09
CA GLY A 17 7.94 -8.72 -15.78
C GLY A 17 8.02 -8.72 -17.29
N SER A 18 6.99 -8.18 -17.92
CA SER A 18 6.79 -8.17 -19.37
C SER A 18 8.00 -7.64 -20.15
N HIS A 19 8.72 -6.69 -19.56
CA HIS A 19 9.90 -6.06 -20.15
C HIS A 19 11.22 -6.72 -19.71
N GLY A 20 11.20 -7.55 -18.67
CA GLY A 20 12.27 -8.44 -18.25
C GLY A 20 12.23 -9.74 -19.06
N PHE A 21 11.98 -10.92 -18.45
CA PHE A 21 11.85 -12.20 -19.18
C PHE A 21 10.46 -12.49 -19.76
N ASN A 22 9.45 -11.66 -19.46
CA ASN A 22 8.06 -11.83 -19.88
C ASN A 22 7.45 -13.19 -19.51
N LEU A 23 7.67 -13.65 -18.27
CA LEU A 23 7.15 -14.94 -17.79
C LEU A 23 5.70 -14.88 -17.31
N ILE A 24 5.20 -13.70 -16.93
CA ILE A 24 3.88 -13.51 -16.30
C ILE A 24 3.07 -12.51 -17.12
N HIS A 25 1.87 -12.92 -17.57
CA HIS A 25 0.98 -12.14 -18.44
C HIS A 25 -0.35 -11.74 -17.75
N SER A 26 -0.66 -12.31 -16.58
CA SER A 26 -1.92 -12.06 -15.84
C SER A 26 -1.64 -11.27 -14.55
N ALA A 27 -1.72 -9.94 -14.64
CA ALA A 27 -1.39 -9.03 -13.53
C ALA A 27 -2.56 -8.78 -12.55
N GLU A 28 -3.80 -8.93 -12.99
CA GLU A 28 -4.97 -8.43 -12.24
C GLU A 28 -5.19 -9.15 -10.89
N ALA A 29 -5.03 -10.48 -10.86
CA ALA A 29 -5.09 -11.24 -9.62
C ALA A 29 -3.88 -10.98 -8.70
N MET A 30 -2.73 -10.60 -9.27
CA MET A 30 -1.53 -10.25 -8.50
C MET A 30 -1.61 -8.85 -7.91
N ASP A 31 -2.34 -7.93 -8.55
CA ASP A 31 -2.55 -6.56 -8.07
C ASP A 31 -3.41 -6.55 -6.79
N ASN A 32 -4.55 -7.25 -6.80
CA ASN A 32 -5.40 -7.35 -5.60
C ASN A 32 -4.69 -8.08 -4.45
N LEU A 33 -3.89 -9.10 -4.76
CA LEU A 33 -3.14 -9.85 -3.74
C LEU A 33 -1.98 -9.05 -3.17
N ALA A 34 -1.39 -8.16 -3.97
CA ALA A 34 -0.34 -7.23 -3.57
C ALA A 34 -0.85 -6.20 -2.55
N GLU A 35 -2.05 -5.67 -2.72
CA GLU A 35 -2.62 -4.70 -1.76
C GLU A 35 -2.76 -5.28 -0.35
N PHE A 36 -2.99 -6.59 -0.20
CA PHE A 36 -3.01 -7.22 1.12
C PHE A 36 -1.67 -7.15 1.85
N GLY A 37 -0.54 -7.08 1.13
CA GLY A 37 0.77 -6.87 1.76
C GLY A 37 0.84 -5.55 2.51
N VAL A 38 0.25 -4.51 1.91
CA VAL A 38 0.14 -3.17 2.49
C VAL A 38 -0.83 -3.18 3.67
N VAL A 39 -1.97 -3.86 3.54
CA VAL A 39 -2.96 -4.04 4.62
C VAL A 39 -2.29 -4.65 5.86
N PHE A 40 -1.59 -5.77 5.72
CA PHE A 40 -0.93 -6.42 6.85
C PHE A 40 0.22 -5.60 7.43
N LEU A 41 0.99 -4.88 6.58
CA LEU A 41 2.02 -3.97 7.03
C LEU A 41 1.44 -2.86 7.93
N LEU A 42 0.40 -2.18 7.46
CA LEU A 42 -0.27 -1.12 8.21
C LEU A 42 -0.96 -1.63 9.47
N PHE A 43 -1.49 -2.86 9.45
CA PHE A 43 -2.00 -3.50 10.65
C PHE A 43 -0.93 -3.70 11.73
N ILE A 44 0.24 -4.24 11.37
CA ILE A 44 1.36 -4.40 12.32
C ILE A 44 1.82 -3.04 12.86
N ILE A 45 1.88 -2.01 12.00
CA ILE A 45 2.22 -0.65 12.44
C ILE A 45 1.15 -0.10 13.39
N GLY A 46 -0.13 -0.37 13.11
CA GLY A 46 -1.23 -0.07 14.01
C GLY A 46 -1.08 -0.77 15.37
N LEU A 47 -0.66 -2.03 15.39
CA LEU A 47 -0.38 -2.78 16.64
C LEU A 47 0.76 -2.15 17.44
N GLU A 48 1.78 -1.62 16.77
CA GLU A 48 2.94 -0.99 17.41
C GLU A 48 2.61 0.36 18.07
N LEU A 49 1.62 1.08 17.56
CA LEU A 49 1.20 2.39 18.04
C LEU A 49 0.14 2.29 19.14
N THR A 50 0.19 3.21 20.10
CA THR A 50 -0.87 3.37 21.11
C THR A 50 -1.83 4.48 20.71
N PHE A 51 -3.09 4.37 21.13
CA PHE A 51 -4.10 5.40 20.88
C PHE A 51 -3.70 6.77 21.46
N GLU A 52 -3.11 6.78 22.66
CA GLU A 52 -2.58 7.98 23.30
C GLU A 52 -1.53 8.67 22.44
N ARG A 53 -0.65 7.88 21.82
CA ARG A 53 0.39 8.37 20.92
C ARG A 53 -0.22 8.95 19.64
N LEU A 54 -1.27 8.35 19.09
CA LEU A 54 -1.99 8.90 17.94
C LEU A 54 -2.63 10.25 18.30
N ILE A 55 -3.29 10.36 19.45
CA ILE A 55 -3.87 11.62 19.94
C ILE A 55 -2.78 12.68 20.14
N ALA A 56 -1.63 12.31 20.71
CA ALA A 56 -0.51 13.23 20.89
C ALA A 56 0.03 13.75 19.56
N MET A 57 -0.09 12.96 18.49
CA MET A 57 0.34 13.32 17.13
C MET A 57 -0.72 14.06 16.31
N ARG A 58 -1.95 14.27 16.80
CA ARG A 58 -3.05 14.89 16.02
C ARG A 58 -2.69 16.25 15.41
N ILE A 59 -1.91 17.08 16.12
CA ILE A 59 -1.46 18.38 15.63
C ILE A 59 -0.49 18.21 14.45
N HIS A 60 0.32 17.14 14.45
CA HIS A 60 1.20 16.83 13.34
C HIS A 60 0.42 16.30 12.13
N VAL A 61 -0.62 15.50 12.35
CA VAL A 61 -1.49 14.98 11.27
C VAL A 61 -2.23 16.15 10.59
N PHE A 62 -3.04 16.88 11.36
CA PHE A 62 -3.90 17.93 10.80
C PHE A 62 -3.20 19.26 10.57
N GLY A 63 -2.05 19.51 11.21
CA GLY A 63 -1.24 20.70 10.99
C GLY A 63 -0.16 20.45 9.93
N PHE A 64 0.90 19.74 10.30
CA PHE A 64 2.05 19.51 9.43
C PHE A 64 1.70 18.66 8.19
N GLY A 65 0.91 17.61 8.36
CA GLY A 65 0.43 16.76 7.26
C GLY A 65 -0.37 17.55 6.24
N SER A 66 -1.37 18.31 6.69
CA SER A 66 -2.19 19.15 5.80
C SER A 66 -1.35 20.18 5.06
N LEU A 67 -0.41 20.82 5.76
CA LEU A 67 0.51 21.77 5.15
C LEU A 67 1.38 21.10 4.07
N GLN A 68 1.93 19.93 4.35
CA GLN A 68 2.74 19.18 3.38
C GLN A 68 1.93 18.86 2.12
N VAL A 69 0.72 18.32 2.27
CA VAL A 69 -0.15 17.95 1.14
C VAL A 69 -0.52 19.18 0.32
N ILE A 70 -0.96 20.26 0.96
CA ILE A 70 -1.38 21.48 0.25
C ILE A 70 -0.19 22.12 -0.47
N VAL A 71 0.96 22.26 0.20
CA VAL A 71 2.14 22.91 -0.39
C VAL A 71 2.65 22.12 -1.59
N THR A 72 2.73 20.79 -1.50
CA THR A 72 3.17 19.95 -2.62
C THR A 72 2.15 19.95 -3.76
N MET A 73 0.86 19.85 -3.46
CA MET A 73 -0.22 19.94 -4.44
C MET A 73 -0.16 21.26 -5.22
N VAL A 74 -0.04 22.40 -4.52
CA VAL A 74 0.04 23.73 -5.14
C VAL A 74 1.32 23.89 -5.96
N ALA A 75 2.47 23.43 -5.44
CA ALA A 75 3.73 23.51 -6.18
C ALA A 75 3.67 22.74 -7.50
N ILE A 76 3.16 21.51 -7.49
CA ILE A 76 3.01 20.68 -8.69
C ILE A 76 1.95 21.26 -9.63
N TRP A 77 0.84 21.78 -9.09
CA TRP A 77 -0.18 22.47 -9.86
C TRP A 77 0.38 23.68 -10.61
N CYS A 78 1.18 24.53 -9.95
CA CYS A 78 1.85 25.68 -10.58
C CYS A 78 2.80 25.23 -11.70
N ILE A 79 3.55 24.15 -11.50
CA ILE A 79 4.43 23.59 -12.52
C ILE A 79 3.61 23.12 -13.73
N ALA A 80 2.51 22.38 -13.51
CA ALA A 80 1.65 21.90 -14.60
C ALA A 80 1.05 23.05 -15.42
N LEU A 81 0.61 24.13 -14.77
CA LEU A 81 0.15 25.34 -15.46
C LEU A 81 1.24 26.01 -16.30
N ALA A 82 2.48 26.02 -15.81
CA ALA A 82 3.62 26.57 -16.57
C ALA A 82 3.91 25.79 -17.86
N PHE A 83 3.53 24.50 -17.92
CA PHE A 83 3.56 23.68 -19.13
C PHE A 83 2.31 23.82 -20.02
N GLY A 84 1.40 24.73 -19.71
CA GLY A 84 0.19 24.99 -20.50
C GLY A 84 -0.94 23.97 -20.29
N VAL A 85 -0.89 23.19 -19.21
CA VAL A 85 -1.95 22.23 -18.87
C VAL A 85 -3.19 22.99 -18.38
N ASN A 86 -4.39 22.52 -18.76
CA ASN A 86 -5.66 23.08 -18.29
C ASN A 86 -5.78 23.00 -16.75
N THR A 87 -6.37 24.02 -16.12
CA THR A 87 -6.54 24.12 -14.66
C THR A 87 -7.18 22.88 -14.02
N ASN A 88 -8.17 22.25 -14.66
CA ASN A 88 -8.84 21.07 -14.12
C ASN A 88 -7.88 19.88 -14.10
N ILE A 89 -7.16 19.67 -15.21
CA ILE A 89 -6.16 18.59 -15.33
C ILE A 89 -4.98 18.84 -14.38
N ALA A 90 -4.51 20.08 -14.29
CA ALA A 90 -3.45 20.47 -13.36
C ALA A 90 -3.85 20.19 -11.90
N THR A 91 -5.12 20.36 -11.54
CA THR A 91 -5.65 20.06 -10.19
C THR A 91 -5.60 18.57 -9.89
N VAL A 92 -5.99 17.73 -10.85
CA VAL A 92 -5.90 16.28 -10.72
C VAL A 92 -4.44 15.82 -10.64
N ILE A 93 -3.55 16.36 -11.48
CA ILE A 93 -2.11 16.05 -11.45
C ILE A 93 -1.49 16.47 -10.12
N GLY A 94 -1.75 17.70 -9.67
CA GLY A 94 -1.25 18.21 -8.40
C GLY A 94 -1.73 17.38 -7.22
N GLY A 95 -3.01 17.01 -7.20
CA GLY A 95 -3.58 16.16 -6.16
C GLY A 95 -2.98 14.76 -6.14
N GLY A 96 -2.91 14.09 -7.30
CA GLY A 96 -2.37 12.74 -7.41
C GLY A 96 -0.88 12.65 -7.09
N LEU A 97 -0.06 13.58 -7.58
CA LEU A 97 1.39 13.57 -7.37
C LEU A 97 1.83 14.14 -6.01
N ALA A 98 0.93 14.77 -5.25
CA ALA A 98 1.22 15.21 -3.87
C ALA A 98 1.25 14.04 -2.87
N LEU A 99 0.61 12.91 -3.22
CA LEU A 99 0.51 11.74 -2.36
C LEU A 99 1.79 10.90 -2.41
N SER A 100 2.12 10.26 -1.30
CA SER A 100 3.27 9.35 -1.19
C SER A 100 2.81 7.90 -1.16
N SER A 101 3.73 6.98 -1.49
CA SER A 101 3.48 5.55 -1.30
C SER A 101 3.62 5.18 0.18
N THR A 102 2.48 5.02 0.86
CA THR A 102 2.41 4.63 2.27
C THR A 102 3.18 3.35 2.55
N ALA A 103 3.00 2.31 1.72
CA ALA A 103 3.67 1.03 1.88
C ALA A 103 5.21 1.14 1.88
N ILE A 104 5.78 1.85 0.91
CA ILE A 104 7.24 1.99 0.78
C ILE A 104 7.81 2.76 1.98
N VAL A 105 7.22 3.91 2.31
CA VAL A 105 7.74 4.77 3.38
C VAL A 105 7.66 4.08 4.73
N LEU A 106 6.53 3.44 5.02
CA LEU A 106 6.32 2.71 6.27
C LEU A 106 7.25 1.50 6.40
N GLN A 107 7.44 0.75 5.31
CA GLN A 107 8.36 -0.38 5.30
C GLN A 107 9.80 0.05 5.59
N VAL A 108 10.26 1.15 4.98
CA VAL A 108 11.60 1.71 5.25
C VAL A 108 11.73 2.17 6.70
N LEU A 109 10.67 2.77 7.28
CA LEU A 109 10.67 3.16 8.69
C LEU A 109 10.71 1.95 9.64
N GLN A 110 10.00 0.87 9.30
CA GLN A 110 10.00 -0.37 10.08
C GLN A 110 11.37 -1.05 10.05
N GLU A 111 11.99 -1.20 8.87
CA GLU A 111 13.32 -1.80 8.72
C GLU A 111 14.40 -1.04 9.48
N LYS A 112 14.27 0.28 9.57
CA LYS A 112 15.18 1.13 10.34
C LYS A 112 14.83 1.23 11.83
N GLY A 113 13.77 0.57 12.29
CA GLY A 113 13.24 0.73 13.65
C GLY A 113 12.91 2.19 14.02
N SER A 114 12.68 3.03 13.01
CA SER A 114 12.66 4.49 13.14
C SER A 114 11.24 5.07 13.28
N GLN A 115 10.22 4.22 13.33
CA GLN A 115 8.83 4.63 13.60
C GLN A 115 8.70 5.40 14.93
N ALA A 116 9.52 5.02 15.92
CA ALA A 116 9.55 5.66 17.21
C ALA A 116 10.12 7.10 17.17
N SER A 117 10.96 7.42 16.19
CA SER A 117 11.73 8.67 16.10
C SER A 117 10.86 9.89 15.78
N GLN A 118 11.41 11.10 15.98
CA GLN A 118 10.72 12.34 15.62
C GLN A 118 10.37 12.39 14.12
N VAL A 119 11.33 12.03 13.26
CA VAL A 119 11.13 11.99 11.81
C VAL A 119 10.10 10.93 11.44
N GLY A 120 10.20 9.72 12.02
CA GLY A 120 9.23 8.64 11.77
C GLY A 120 7.81 9.00 12.16
N ARG A 121 7.62 9.66 13.31
CA ARG A 121 6.31 10.18 13.72
C ARG A 121 5.76 11.22 12.74
N LEU A 122 6.58 12.17 12.30
CA LEU A 122 6.17 13.16 11.30
C LEU A 122 5.80 12.50 9.97
N SER A 123 6.59 11.52 9.51
CA SER A 123 6.29 10.76 8.29
C SER A 123 4.97 10.01 8.41
N ILE A 124 4.73 9.27 9.49
CA ILE A 124 3.46 8.58 9.73
C ILE A 124 2.31 9.59 9.76
N ALA A 125 2.48 10.74 10.40
CA ALA A 125 1.45 11.77 10.47
C ALA A 125 1.09 12.34 9.08
N VAL A 126 2.09 12.56 8.22
CA VAL A 126 1.88 12.97 6.82
C VAL A 126 1.15 11.88 6.04
N LEU A 127 1.58 10.62 6.13
CA LEU A 127 0.95 9.50 5.44
C LEU A 127 -0.52 9.31 5.84
N LEU A 128 -0.83 9.40 7.13
CA LEU A 128 -2.20 9.35 7.61
C LEU A 128 -3.04 10.49 7.01
N MET A 129 -2.51 11.71 6.98
CA MET A 129 -3.22 12.84 6.36
C MET A 129 -3.42 12.61 4.86
N GLN A 130 -2.44 12.03 4.16
CA GLN A 130 -2.55 11.70 2.75
C GLN A 130 -3.65 10.67 2.50
N ASP A 131 -3.73 9.60 3.31
CA ASP A 131 -4.80 8.60 3.22
C ASP A 131 -6.20 9.25 3.42
N PHE A 132 -6.33 10.22 4.33
CA PHE A 132 -7.57 11.00 4.48
C PHE A 132 -7.83 11.95 3.29
N ALA A 133 -6.79 12.50 2.68
CA ALA A 133 -6.89 13.43 1.56
C ALA A 133 -7.28 12.74 0.24
N VAL A 134 -7.13 11.41 0.13
CA VAL A 134 -7.53 10.64 -1.06
C VAL A 134 -9.03 10.78 -1.34
N VAL A 135 -9.89 10.67 -0.33
CA VAL A 135 -11.36 10.76 -0.49
C VAL A 135 -11.80 12.07 -1.16
N PRO A 136 -11.47 13.26 -0.62
CA PRO A 136 -11.86 14.52 -1.26
C PRO A 136 -11.22 14.70 -2.64
N LEU A 137 -10.01 14.17 -2.87
CA LEU A 137 -9.38 14.22 -4.19
C LEU A 137 -10.13 13.37 -5.23
N ILE A 138 -10.55 12.15 -4.87
CA ILE A 138 -11.34 11.28 -5.77
C ILE A 138 -12.69 11.92 -6.09
N VAL A 139 -13.35 12.51 -5.09
CA VAL A 139 -14.63 13.22 -5.27
C VAL A 139 -14.47 14.45 -6.15
N LEU A 140 -13.31 15.11 -6.11
CA LEU A 140 -13.03 16.30 -6.92
C LEU A 140 -12.92 15.98 -8.43
N VAL A 141 -12.46 14.79 -8.81
CA VAL A 141 -12.26 14.40 -10.22
C VAL A 141 -13.56 14.51 -11.06
N PRO A 142 -14.68 13.85 -10.72
CA PRO A 142 -15.91 13.95 -11.49
C PRO A 142 -16.55 15.35 -11.44
N LEU A 143 -16.36 16.08 -10.33
CA LEU A 143 -16.83 17.46 -10.19
C LEU A 143 -16.13 18.40 -11.18
N LEU A 144 -14.81 18.26 -11.34
CA LEU A 144 -14.02 19.02 -12.31
C LEU A 144 -14.30 18.63 -13.77
N ALA A 145 -14.84 17.43 -13.99
CA ALA A 145 -15.29 17.00 -15.31
C ALA A 145 -16.65 17.62 -15.72
N GLY A 146 -17.29 18.40 -14.84
CA GLY A 146 -18.57 19.08 -15.12
C GLY A 146 -19.80 18.18 -14.99
N ASN A 147 -19.66 17.01 -14.34
CA ASN A 147 -20.69 15.97 -14.30
C ASN A 147 -21.60 16.06 -13.05
N SER A 148 -21.70 17.21 -12.39
CA SER A 148 -22.36 17.31 -11.08
C SER A 148 -23.37 18.44 -10.96
N GLU A 149 -24.61 18.09 -10.63
CA GLU A 149 -25.70 19.02 -10.29
C GLU A 149 -25.54 19.64 -8.88
N HIS A 150 -24.75 19.02 -8.01
CA HIS A 150 -24.51 19.49 -6.64
C HIS A 150 -23.34 20.48 -6.54
N SER A 151 -23.43 21.40 -5.59
CA SER A 151 -22.34 22.33 -5.26
C SER A 151 -21.08 21.56 -4.85
N LEU A 152 -19.91 22.06 -5.28
CA LEU A 152 -18.60 21.50 -4.90
C LEU A 152 -18.46 21.34 -3.38
N ILE A 153 -18.95 22.35 -2.64
CA ILE A 153 -18.85 22.41 -1.19
C ILE A 153 -19.71 21.32 -0.54
N SER A 154 -20.93 21.10 -1.02
CA SER A 154 -21.82 20.08 -0.43
C SER A 154 -21.31 18.66 -0.68
N SER A 155 -20.74 18.41 -1.85
CA SER A 155 -20.19 17.08 -2.20
C SER A 155 -18.96 16.76 -1.36
N LEU A 156 -18.02 17.70 -1.24
CA LEU A 156 -16.83 17.54 -0.40
C LEU A 156 -17.17 17.39 1.08
N ALA A 157 -18.08 18.23 1.60
CA ALA A 157 -18.52 18.13 2.99
C ALA A 157 -19.21 16.79 3.27
N GLY A 158 -20.06 16.32 2.37
CA GLY A 158 -20.73 15.03 2.49
C GLY A 158 -19.75 13.86 2.59
N SER A 159 -18.74 13.81 1.71
CA SER A 159 -17.75 12.73 1.71
C SER A 159 -16.85 12.74 2.96
N LEU A 160 -16.46 13.92 3.44
CA LEU A 160 -15.68 14.03 4.68
C LEU A 160 -16.49 13.60 5.91
N VAL A 161 -17.77 13.95 5.97
CA VAL A 161 -18.68 13.52 7.05
C VAL A 161 -18.87 12.00 7.01
N GLN A 162 -19.09 11.43 5.82
CA GLN A 162 -19.21 9.98 5.65
C GLN A 162 -17.94 9.24 6.11
N ALA A 163 -16.77 9.72 5.68
CA ALA A 163 -15.47 9.19 6.11
C ALA A 163 -15.29 9.25 7.65
N ALA A 164 -15.64 10.39 8.26
CA ALA A 164 -15.54 10.57 9.70
C ALA A 164 -16.49 9.64 10.47
N ILE A 165 -17.73 9.49 10.02
CA ILE A 165 -18.72 8.57 10.61
C ILE A 165 -18.23 7.14 10.51
N ALA A 166 -17.71 6.72 9.35
CA ALA A 166 -17.17 5.37 9.15
C ALA A 166 -16.05 5.07 10.14
N LEU A 167 -15.08 5.98 10.27
CA LEU A 167 -13.95 5.83 11.19
C LEU A 167 -14.40 5.74 12.66
N VAL A 168 -15.32 6.60 13.08
CA VAL A 168 -15.87 6.59 14.44
C VAL A 168 -16.62 5.30 14.73
N LEU A 169 -17.43 4.81 13.77
CA LEU A 169 -18.18 3.57 13.93
C LEU A 169 -17.26 2.38 14.05
N ILE A 170 -16.24 2.26 13.18
CA ILE A 170 -15.23 1.21 13.26
C ILE A 170 -14.50 1.26 14.60
N PHE A 171 -14.10 2.46 15.05
CA PHE A 171 -13.40 2.64 16.31
C PHE A 171 -14.24 2.20 17.51
N ILE A 172 -15.50 2.64 17.60
CA ILE A 172 -16.41 2.27 18.69
C ILE A 172 -16.69 0.76 18.65
N THR A 173 -17.12 0.23 17.50
CA THR A 173 -17.45 -1.18 17.35
C THR A 173 -16.26 -2.07 17.67
N GLY A 174 -15.07 -1.76 17.16
CA GLY A 174 -13.88 -2.55 17.43
C GLY A 174 -13.47 -2.50 18.89
N ARG A 175 -13.54 -1.32 19.55
CA ARG A 175 -13.23 -1.21 20.99
C ARG A 175 -14.15 -2.05 21.86
N LEU A 176 -15.43 -2.17 21.49
CA LEU A 176 -16.41 -2.98 22.22
C LEU A 176 -16.31 -4.47 21.88
N LEU A 177 -16.06 -4.82 20.62
CA LEU A 177 -16.17 -6.18 20.12
C LEU A 177 -14.87 -6.99 20.23
N LEU A 178 -13.70 -6.37 20.02
CA LEU A 178 -12.44 -7.11 19.86
C LEU A 178 -11.99 -7.79 21.14
N ARG A 179 -12.04 -7.10 22.28
CA ARG A 179 -11.64 -7.67 23.58
C ARG A 179 -12.45 -8.91 23.96
N PRO A 180 -13.80 -8.88 23.99
CA PRO A 180 -14.57 -10.07 24.34
C PRO A 180 -14.38 -11.19 23.31
N LEU A 181 -14.32 -10.86 22.02
CA LEU A 181 -14.15 -11.83 20.95
C LEU A 181 -12.82 -12.59 21.09
N PHE A 182 -11.69 -11.89 21.28
CA PHE A 182 -10.41 -12.56 21.51
C PHE A 182 -10.39 -13.35 22.82
N SER A 183 -11.07 -12.87 23.88
CA SER A 183 -11.15 -13.61 25.14
C SER A 183 -11.91 -14.93 25.02
N VAL A 184 -12.90 -15.02 24.13
CA VAL A 184 -13.65 -16.25 23.87
C VAL A 184 -12.79 -17.22 23.07
N ILE A 185 -12.11 -16.72 22.03
CA ILE A 185 -11.30 -17.55 21.14
C ILE A 185 -10.04 -18.07 21.84
N ALA A 186 -9.42 -17.26 22.70
CA ALA A 186 -8.27 -17.68 23.49
C ALA A 186 -8.59 -18.88 24.41
N LYS A 187 -9.83 -19.00 24.90
CA LYS A 187 -10.28 -20.14 25.70
C LYS A 187 -10.49 -21.43 24.91
N MET A 188 -10.57 -21.33 23.58
CA MET A 188 -10.73 -22.51 22.72
C MET A 188 -9.41 -23.25 22.50
N GLU A 189 -8.26 -22.67 22.91
CA GLU A 189 -6.91 -23.25 22.83
C GLU A 189 -6.52 -23.76 21.42
N SER A 190 -7.19 -23.26 20.37
CA SER A 190 -6.91 -23.61 18.98
C SER A 190 -6.22 -22.46 18.25
N ASN A 191 -4.99 -22.71 17.82
CA ASN A 191 -4.20 -21.75 17.05
C ASN A 191 -4.86 -21.43 15.70
N GLU A 192 -5.51 -22.40 15.06
CA GLU A 192 -6.18 -22.22 13.76
C GLU A 192 -7.35 -21.23 13.84
N ILE A 193 -8.18 -21.34 14.89
CA ILE A 193 -9.32 -20.43 15.11
C ILE A 193 -8.81 -19.03 15.43
N PHE A 194 -7.74 -18.93 16.23
CA PHE A 194 -7.13 -17.65 16.58
C PHE A 194 -6.57 -16.93 15.34
N ILE A 195 -5.78 -17.62 14.51
CA ILE A 195 -5.24 -17.06 13.26
C ILE A 195 -6.38 -16.67 12.33
N SER A 196 -7.32 -17.58 12.08
CA SER A 196 -8.43 -17.34 11.14
C SER A 196 -9.26 -16.13 11.54
N THR A 197 -9.54 -15.98 12.83
CA THR A 197 -10.29 -14.84 13.33
C THR A 197 -9.49 -13.55 13.29
N THR A 198 -8.19 -13.62 13.60
CA THR A 198 -7.29 -12.47 13.47
C THR A 198 -7.29 -11.98 12.03
N LEU A 199 -7.13 -12.87 11.05
CA LEU A 199 -7.19 -12.52 9.62
C LEU A 199 -8.56 -11.95 9.24
N LEU A 200 -9.65 -12.54 9.73
CA LEU A 200 -11.01 -12.03 9.49
C LEU A 200 -11.19 -10.60 10.01
N ILE A 201 -10.63 -10.26 11.17
CA ILE A 201 -10.68 -8.91 11.73
C ILE A 201 -9.90 -7.93 10.87
N VAL A 202 -8.67 -8.28 10.50
CA VAL A 202 -7.79 -7.41 9.69
C VAL A 202 -8.43 -7.12 8.34
N LEU A 203 -8.80 -8.17 7.62
CA LEU A 203 -9.40 -8.07 6.29
C LEU A 203 -10.81 -7.48 6.34
N GLY A 204 -11.59 -7.83 7.36
CA GLY A 204 -12.93 -7.28 7.58
C GLY A 204 -12.91 -5.79 7.85
N ALA A 205 -11.97 -5.30 8.66
CA ALA A 205 -11.83 -3.86 8.90
C ALA A 205 -11.40 -3.11 7.64
N ALA A 206 -10.44 -3.64 6.89
CA ALA A 206 -10.01 -3.08 5.61
C ALA A 206 -11.18 -3.01 4.62
N PHE A 207 -11.92 -4.12 4.46
CA PHE A 207 -13.10 -4.20 3.61
C PHE A 207 -14.18 -3.19 4.01
N ILE A 208 -14.49 -3.07 5.32
CA ILE A 208 -15.48 -2.09 5.79
C ILE A 208 -15.06 -0.67 5.41
N THR A 209 -13.79 -0.28 5.58
CA THR A 209 -13.34 1.06 5.19
C THR A 209 -13.45 1.33 3.69
N GLU A 210 -13.16 0.33 2.85
CA GLU A 210 -13.27 0.45 1.40
C GLU A 210 -14.70 0.78 0.95
N GLN A 211 -15.71 0.20 1.62
CA GLN A 211 -17.13 0.51 1.36
C GLN A 211 -17.49 1.98 1.63
N PHE A 212 -16.68 2.71 2.40
CA PHE A 212 -16.80 4.15 2.65
C PHE A 212 -15.79 4.99 1.83
N HIS A 213 -15.22 4.41 0.77
CA HIS A 213 -14.20 5.01 -0.09
C HIS A 213 -12.89 5.37 0.62
N LEU A 214 -12.67 4.82 1.82
CA LEU A 214 -11.40 4.94 2.53
C LEU A 214 -10.44 3.84 2.07
N SER A 215 -9.13 4.06 2.24
CA SER A 215 -8.15 3.05 1.85
C SER A 215 -8.25 1.79 2.74
N LEU A 216 -8.05 0.62 2.13
CA LEU A 216 -7.90 -0.66 2.84
C LEU A 216 -6.83 -0.58 3.96
N ALA A 217 -5.75 0.12 3.63
CA ALA A 217 -4.64 0.45 4.52
C ALA A 217 -5.09 1.13 5.82
N LEU A 218 -5.98 2.13 5.73
CA LEU A 218 -6.47 2.87 6.89
C LEU A 218 -7.32 1.99 7.80
N GLY A 219 -8.20 1.14 7.25
CA GLY A 219 -9.00 0.20 8.03
C GLY A 219 -8.14 -0.81 8.78
N ALA A 220 -7.12 -1.35 8.11
CA ALA A 220 -6.15 -2.25 8.71
C ALA A 220 -5.35 -1.56 9.82
N PHE A 221 -4.89 -0.33 9.60
CA PHE A 221 -4.20 0.47 10.60
C PHE A 221 -5.07 0.70 11.84
N VAL A 222 -6.34 1.09 11.66
CA VAL A 222 -7.28 1.31 12.77
C VAL A 222 -7.57 0.00 13.52
N ALA A 223 -7.73 -1.12 12.82
CA ALA A 223 -7.88 -2.42 13.47
C ALA A 223 -6.64 -2.77 14.31
N GLY A 224 -5.44 -2.52 13.79
CA GLY A 224 -4.19 -2.71 14.54
C GLY A 224 -4.16 -1.87 15.80
N LEU A 225 -4.52 -0.59 15.70
CA LEU A 225 -4.58 0.32 16.84
C LEU A 225 -5.55 -0.16 17.93
N LEU A 226 -6.71 -0.68 17.53
CA LEU A 226 -7.71 -1.19 18.46
C LEU A 226 -7.28 -2.49 19.14
N VAL A 227 -6.63 -3.39 18.38
CA VAL A 227 -6.06 -4.63 18.94
C VAL A 227 -4.88 -4.32 19.87
N ALA A 228 -4.12 -3.25 19.60
CA ALA A 228 -2.99 -2.81 20.44
C ALA A 228 -3.42 -2.48 21.89
N GLU A 229 -4.67 -2.07 22.10
CA GLU A 229 -5.23 -1.81 23.44
C GLU A 229 -5.65 -3.08 24.18
N THR A 230 -5.59 -4.25 23.55
CA THR A 230 -5.95 -5.53 24.15
C THR A 230 -4.74 -6.30 24.67
N GLU A 231 -4.97 -7.22 25.60
CA GLU A 231 -3.95 -8.14 26.12
C GLU A 231 -3.42 -9.15 25.07
N TYR A 232 -4.09 -9.25 23.91
CA TYR A 232 -3.78 -10.21 22.85
C TYR A 232 -2.84 -9.67 21.78
N ARG A 233 -2.34 -8.42 21.91
CA ARG A 233 -1.49 -7.75 20.91
C ARG A 233 -0.36 -8.63 20.39
N HIS A 234 0.46 -9.22 21.27
CA HIS A 234 1.60 -10.04 20.86
C HIS A 234 1.17 -11.35 20.18
N SER A 235 0.11 -11.99 20.65
CA SER A 235 -0.43 -13.20 20.02
C SER A 235 -0.95 -12.89 18.61
N VAL A 236 -1.64 -11.76 18.45
CA VAL A 236 -2.15 -11.28 17.15
C VAL A 236 -1.00 -10.91 16.21
N GLU A 237 0.04 -10.24 16.72
CA GLU A 237 1.25 -9.95 15.96
C GLU A 237 1.88 -11.23 15.41
N HIS A 238 2.12 -12.24 16.25
CA HIS A 238 2.66 -13.52 15.82
C HIS A 238 1.77 -14.25 14.80
N ALA A 239 0.45 -14.13 14.91
CA ALA A 239 -0.48 -14.72 13.95
C ALA A 239 -0.40 -14.10 12.56
N VAL A 240 -0.10 -12.79 12.47
CA VAL A 240 -0.15 -12.03 11.21
C VAL A 240 1.20 -11.90 10.52
N LEU A 241 2.31 -11.94 11.27
CA LEU A 241 3.67 -11.75 10.74
C LEU A 241 3.99 -12.58 9.48
N PRO A 242 3.70 -13.89 9.42
CA PRO A 242 4.00 -14.69 8.21
C PRO A 242 3.25 -14.21 6.97
N PHE A 243 2.00 -13.77 7.14
CA PHE A 243 1.17 -13.25 6.04
C PHE A 243 1.68 -11.90 5.58
N LYS A 244 2.02 -11.01 6.53
CA LYS A 244 2.64 -9.72 6.22
C LYS A 244 3.87 -9.90 5.33
N ASP A 245 4.83 -10.71 5.74
CA ASP A 245 6.09 -10.86 5.01
C ASP A 245 5.88 -11.48 3.62
N LEU A 246 4.97 -12.46 3.50
CA LEU A 246 4.61 -13.10 2.23
C LEU A 246 3.95 -12.10 1.26
N PHE A 247 2.86 -11.45 1.69
CA PHE A 247 2.09 -10.56 0.82
C PHE A 247 2.85 -9.28 0.51
N LEU A 248 3.70 -8.80 1.41
CA LEU A 248 4.51 -7.63 1.15
C LEU A 248 5.62 -7.92 0.12
N GLY A 249 6.19 -9.12 0.13
CA GLY A 249 7.07 -9.58 -0.94
C GLY A 249 6.37 -9.60 -2.30
N LEU A 250 5.13 -10.09 -2.34
CA LEU A 250 4.27 -10.05 -3.54
C LEU A 250 3.97 -8.62 -3.98
N PHE A 251 3.65 -7.72 -3.04
CA PHE A 251 3.42 -6.31 -3.33
C PHE A 251 4.58 -5.67 -4.07
N PHE A 252 5.79 -5.75 -3.49
CA PHE A 252 6.96 -5.15 -4.10
C PHE A 252 7.34 -5.80 -5.42
N MET A 253 7.14 -7.10 -5.55
CA MET A 253 7.30 -7.79 -6.82
C MET A 253 6.34 -7.26 -7.89
N THR A 254 5.05 -7.13 -7.57
CA THR A 254 4.04 -6.58 -8.49
C THR A 254 4.35 -5.15 -8.90
N VAL A 255 4.74 -4.30 -7.95
CA VAL A 255 5.20 -2.93 -8.24
C VAL A 255 6.42 -2.93 -9.18
N GLY A 256 7.36 -3.87 -9.00
CA GLY A 256 8.47 -4.09 -9.91
C GLY A 256 8.03 -4.54 -11.31
N LEU A 257 7.06 -5.46 -11.41
CA LEU A 257 6.49 -5.93 -12.68
C LEU A 257 5.92 -4.76 -13.49
N GLN A 258 5.20 -3.85 -12.84
CA GLN A 258 4.56 -2.68 -13.47
C GLN A 258 5.59 -1.61 -13.89
N LEU A 259 6.54 -1.27 -13.01
CA LEU A 259 7.48 -0.16 -13.24
C LEU A 259 8.69 -0.52 -14.12
N GLY A 260 9.07 -1.81 -14.19
CA GLY A 260 10.22 -2.26 -14.98
C GLY A 260 10.15 -1.84 -16.46
N GLY A 261 8.95 -1.78 -17.04
CA GLY A 261 8.76 -1.35 -18.43
C GLY A 261 8.98 0.13 -18.68
N ALA A 262 8.43 0.99 -17.83
CA ALA A 262 8.56 2.44 -17.97
C ALA A 262 10.00 2.92 -17.71
N ALA A 263 10.73 2.30 -16.78
CA ALA A 263 12.12 2.65 -16.48
C ALA A 263 13.09 2.25 -17.63
N LEU A 264 12.83 1.14 -18.31
CA LEU A 264 13.64 0.68 -19.45
C LEU A 264 13.38 1.50 -20.72
N SER A 265 12.14 1.94 -20.96
CA SER A 265 11.83 2.82 -22.10
C SER A 265 12.40 4.23 -21.95
N LEU A 266 12.40 4.79 -20.73
CA LEU A 266 12.97 6.12 -20.43
C LEU A 266 14.50 6.15 -20.40
N SER A 267 15.18 5.02 -20.18
CA SER A 267 16.65 4.94 -20.15
C SER A 267 17.30 4.77 -21.54
N GLY A 268 16.52 4.75 -22.62
CA GLY A 268 17.03 4.67 -23.99
C GLY A 268 17.61 3.30 -24.37
N ILE A 269 17.42 2.27 -23.55
CA ILE A 269 17.74 0.89 -23.91
C ILE A 269 16.65 0.41 -24.87
N SER A 270 16.91 0.54 -26.17
CA SER A 270 16.04 0.03 -27.24
C SER A 270 15.62 -1.43 -26.95
N GLU A 271 14.33 -1.75 -27.15
CA GLU A 271 13.78 -3.12 -27.07
C GLU A 271 14.65 -4.16 -27.80
N SER A 272 15.42 -3.75 -28.80
CA SER A 272 16.39 -4.59 -29.53
C SER A 272 17.51 -5.18 -28.65
N GLY A 273 18.00 -4.44 -27.65
CA GLY A 273 19.06 -4.89 -26.74
C GLY A 273 18.57 -5.95 -25.77
N VAL A 274 17.36 -5.76 -25.23
CA VAL A 274 16.68 -6.73 -24.35
C VAL A 274 16.30 -7.99 -25.15
N THR A 275 15.86 -7.83 -26.39
CA THR A 275 15.52 -8.96 -27.28
C THR A 275 16.75 -9.77 -27.68
N SER A 276 17.90 -9.13 -27.89
CA SER A 276 19.18 -9.80 -28.16
C SER A 276 19.67 -10.60 -26.94
N LEU A 277 19.56 -10.04 -25.73
CA LEU A 277 19.88 -10.74 -24.48
C LEU A 277 18.92 -11.91 -24.20
N LYS A 278 17.61 -11.73 -24.42
CA LYS A 278 16.60 -12.82 -24.39
C LYS A 278 16.96 -13.93 -25.37
N SER A 279 17.39 -13.59 -26.58
CA SER A 279 17.78 -14.58 -27.59
C SER A 279 19.04 -15.36 -27.22
N ARG A 280 20.00 -14.71 -26.55
CA ARG A 280 21.25 -15.34 -26.09
C ARG A 280 21.01 -16.28 -24.92
N PHE A 281 20.19 -15.89 -23.95
CA PHE A 281 19.79 -16.79 -22.85
C PHE A 281 18.96 -17.97 -23.36
N ARG A 282 18.02 -17.74 -24.30
CA ARG A 282 17.22 -18.80 -24.91
C ARG A 282 18.08 -19.77 -25.72
N LYS A 283 19.11 -19.30 -26.43
CA LYS A 283 20.05 -20.17 -27.18
C LYS A 283 21.03 -20.93 -26.28
N GLY A 284 21.38 -20.40 -25.11
CA GLY A 284 22.29 -21.05 -24.15
C GLY A 284 21.80 -22.41 -23.66
N ASN A 285 20.50 -22.56 -23.40
CA ASN A 285 19.92 -23.80 -22.88
C ASN A 285 19.72 -24.94 -23.91
N TYR A 286 19.71 -24.64 -25.22
CA TYR A 286 19.53 -25.70 -26.23
C TYR A 286 20.85 -26.35 -26.69
N SER A 287 21.99 -25.69 -26.46
CA SER A 287 23.30 -26.25 -26.86
C SER A 287 23.78 -27.36 -25.92
N MET A 288 23.54 -27.24 -24.60
CA MET A 288 23.88 -28.31 -23.64
C MET A 288 22.96 -29.53 -23.72
N LEU A 289 21.72 -29.37 -24.17
CA LEU A 289 20.77 -30.49 -24.30
C LEU A 289 20.98 -31.31 -25.59
N LYS A 290 21.74 -30.80 -26.56
CA LYS A 290 22.06 -31.53 -27.80
C LYS A 290 23.27 -32.43 -27.67
N ASP A 291 24.22 -32.08 -26.81
CA ASP A 291 25.42 -32.89 -26.54
C ASP A 291 25.17 -34.07 -25.58
N LEU A 292 23.98 -34.16 -24.96
CA LEU A 292 23.56 -35.28 -24.10
C LEU A 292 22.64 -36.29 -24.80
N GLY A 293 22.34 -36.11 -26.10
CA GLY A 293 21.39 -36.93 -26.85
C GLY A 293 21.93 -37.59 -28.12
N SER A 294 23.25 -37.54 -28.37
CA SER A 294 23.87 -38.11 -29.58
C SER A 294 25.01 -39.07 -29.26
N ASP A 295 24.80 -39.95 -28.27
CA ASP A 295 25.64 -41.13 -28.10
C ASP A 295 24.79 -42.30 -27.59
N LYS A 296 23.88 -42.78 -28.46
CA LYS A 296 23.38 -44.17 -28.47
C LYS A 296 22.54 -44.46 -29.71
N ASP A 297 23.01 -45.51 -30.39
CA ASP A 297 22.32 -46.44 -31.27
C ASP A 297 22.28 -46.15 -32.79
N GLU A 298 23.00 -47.06 -33.48
CA GLU A 298 23.12 -47.42 -34.91
C GLU A 298 24.04 -46.61 -35.85
#